data_AF-Q8SUE6-F1
#
_entry.id   AF-Q8SUE6-F1
#
_cell.length_a   1.000
_cell.length_b   1.000
_cell.length_c   1.000
_cell.angle_alpha   90.00
_cell.angle_beta   90.00
_cell.angle_gamma   90.00
#
_symmetry.space_group_name_H-M   'P 1'
#
loop_
_entity.id
_entity.type
_entity.pdbx_description
1 polymer ?
#
loop_
_entity_poly.entity_id
_entity_poly.type
_entity_poly.pdbx_seq_one_letter_code
_entity_poly.pdbx_strand_id
1 'polypeptide(L)'
;MNLKESGVVVVSIGMSVFLVGAILLMDRALMISGNLLMIIGISLLARSRMFALLRPEKIQGMVIFAMGVLFLIYRFPMFGFLLETLGLFLLLRDTIPTFRTVLRTLLLGRLGRLMRP
;
A
#
# COMPACT_ATOMS: atom_id res chain seq x y z
N MET A 1 6.11 -2.95 18.28
CA MET A 1 6.21 -2.49 16.88
C MET A 1 5.67 -1.07 16.83
N ASN A 2 6.38 -0.14 16.20
CA ASN A 2 5.89 1.21 15.96
C ASN A 2 4.77 1.18 14.91
N LEU A 3 3.85 2.14 14.97
CA LEU A 3 2.72 2.25 14.04
C LEU A 3 3.17 2.28 12.57
N LYS A 4 4.31 2.93 12.29
CA LYS A 4 4.91 3.00 10.95
C LYS A 4 5.42 1.64 10.46
N GLU A 5 5.98 0.83 11.36
CA GLU A 5 6.46 -0.53 11.04
C GLU A 5 5.26 -1.44 10.73
N SER A 6 4.22 -1.38 11.56
CA SER A 6 2.99 -2.16 11.35
C SER A 6 2.30 -1.77 10.04
N GLY A 7 2.21 -0.48 9.73
CA GLY A 7 1.59 -0.06 8.48
C GLY A 7 2.39 -0.47 7.23
N VAL A 8 3.73 -0.50 7.31
CA VAL A 8 4.60 -0.98 6.20
C VAL A 8 4.29 -2.46 5.93
N VAL A 9 4.22 -3.27 6.98
CA VAL A 9 3.87 -4.68 6.88
C VAL A 9 2.48 -4.86 6.27
N VAL A 10 1.48 -4.10 6.72
CA VAL A 10 0.10 -4.20 6.20
C VAL A 10 0.03 -3.84 4.71
N VAL A 11 0.71 -2.77 4.26
CA VAL A 11 0.78 -2.42 2.83
C VAL A 11 1.44 -3.55 2.03
N SER A 12 2.55 -4.13 2.52
CA SER A 12 3.24 -5.23 1.84
C SER A 12 2.36 -6.48 1.72
N ILE A 13 1.60 -6.81 2.76
CA ILE A 13 0.62 -7.91 2.73
C ILE A 13 -0.48 -7.61 1.72
N GLY A 14 -1.07 -6.42 1.75
CA GLY A 14 -2.10 -6.02 0.79
C GLY A 14 -1.63 -6.09 -0.66
N MET A 15 -0.39 -5.66 -0.94
CA MET A 15 0.22 -5.75 -2.27
C MET A 15 0.40 -7.20 -2.72
N SER A 16 0.77 -8.08 -1.80
CA SER A 16 0.92 -9.52 -2.08
C SER A 16 -0.43 -10.16 -2.39
N VAL A 17 -1.47 -9.86 -1.59
CA VAL A 17 -2.83 -10.36 -1.82
C VAL A 17 -3.40 -9.87 -3.15
N PHE A 18 -3.16 -8.60 -3.49
CA PHE A 18 -3.54 -8.02 -4.78
C PHE A 18 -2.87 -8.73 -5.96
N LEU A 19 -1.56 -8.99 -5.86
CA LEU A 19 -0.80 -9.74 -6.87
C LEU A 19 -1.31 -11.19 -7.01
N VAL A 20 -1.60 -11.86 -5.89
CA VAL A 20 -2.19 -13.21 -5.92
C VAL A 20 -3.55 -13.19 -6.62
N GLY A 21 -4.40 -12.19 -6.32
CA GLY A 21 -5.67 -11.99 -7.03
C GLY A 21 -5.48 -11.78 -8.54
N ALA A 22 -4.47 -11.01 -8.94
CA ALA A 22 -4.15 -10.82 -10.35
C ALA A 22 -3.70 -12.12 -11.04
N ILE A 23 -2.87 -12.94 -10.38
CA ILE A 23 -2.37 -14.22 -10.91
C ILE A 23 -3.48 -15.27 -11.01
N LEU A 24 -4.43 -15.29 -10.07
CA LEU A 24 -5.58 -16.19 -10.06
C LEU A 24 -6.68 -15.76 -11.06
N LEU A 25 -6.28 -15.48 -12.31
CA LEU A 25 -7.16 -15.07 -13.41
C LEU A 25 -7.99 -13.81 -13.11
N MET A 26 -7.38 -12.84 -12.42
CA MET A 26 -8.03 -11.59 -11.98
C MET A 26 -9.22 -11.85 -11.06
N ASP A 27 -8.99 -12.60 -9.99
CA ASP A 27 -9.97 -12.80 -8.93
C ASP A 27 -10.28 -11.46 -8.25
N ARG A 28 -11.49 -10.96 -8.52
CA ARG A 28 -11.94 -9.64 -8.07
C ARG A 28 -12.00 -9.54 -6.55
N ALA A 29 -12.37 -10.62 -5.86
CA ALA A 29 -12.50 -10.59 -4.41
C ALA A 29 -11.14 -10.44 -3.73
N LEU A 30 -10.14 -11.21 -4.17
CA LEU A 30 -8.77 -11.09 -3.65
C LEU A 30 -8.18 -9.72 -3.96
N MET A 31 -8.33 -9.23 -5.20
CA MET A 31 -7.83 -7.90 -5.56
C MET A 31 -8.42 -6.81 -4.67
N ILE A 32 -9.76 -6.76 -4.54
CA ILE A 32 -10.45 -5.80 -3.66
C ILE A 32 -9.99 -5.93 -2.21
N SER A 33 -9.81 -7.15 -1.69
CA SER A 33 -9.32 -7.37 -0.32
C SER A 33 -7.88 -6.86 -0.13
N GLY A 34 -7.00 -7.07 -1.11
CA GLY A 34 -5.65 -6.52 -1.13
C GLY A 34 -5.65 -5.00 -1.12
N ASN A 35 -6.57 -4.39 -1.87
CA ASN A 35 -6.76 -2.95 -1.92
C ASN A 35 -7.24 -2.35 -0.60
N LEU A 36 -8.18 -3.01 0.08
CA LEU A 36 -8.62 -2.62 1.42
C LEU A 36 -7.45 -2.66 2.41
N LEU A 37 -6.64 -3.72 2.39
CA LEU A 37 -5.44 -3.83 3.21
C LEU A 37 -4.44 -2.71 2.92
N MET A 38 -4.21 -2.37 1.64
CA MET A 38 -3.32 -1.27 1.25
C MET A 38 -3.82 0.09 1.74
N ILE A 39 -5.12 0.38 1.67
CA ILE A 39 -5.71 1.61 2.24
C ILE A 39 -5.48 1.66 3.75
N ILE A 40 -5.73 0.56 4.47
CA ILE A 40 -5.52 0.49 5.93
C ILE A 40 -4.05 0.73 6.27
N GLY A 41 -3.13 0.08 5.55
CA GLY A 41 -1.69 0.24 5.77
C GLY A 41 -1.20 1.67 5.50
N ILE A 42 -1.64 2.29 4.40
CA ILE A 42 -1.31 3.69 4.08
C ILE A 42 -1.90 4.64 5.13
N SER A 43 -3.12 4.38 5.60
CA SER A 43 -3.75 5.15 6.68
C SER A 43 -2.95 5.06 7.99
N LEU A 44 -2.43 3.87 8.33
CA LEU A 44 -1.53 3.68 9.47
C LEU A 44 -0.20 4.43 9.32
N LEU A 45 0.38 4.50 8.11
CA LEU A 45 1.57 5.32 7.84
C LEU A 45 1.28 6.82 7.96
N ALA A 46 0.08 7.24 7.55
CA ALA A 46 -0.34 8.64 7.57
C ALA A 46 -0.80 9.12 8.96
N ARG A 47 -1.18 8.22 9.88
CA ARG A 47 -1.82 8.57 11.17
C ARG A 47 -1.00 9.49 12.08
N SER A 48 0.30 9.64 11.85
CA SER A 48 1.11 10.64 12.57
C SER A 48 0.79 12.10 12.16
N ARG A 49 -0.01 12.31 11.12
CA ARG A 49 -0.60 13.60 10.71
C ARG A 49 -2.01 13.33 10.19
N MET A 50 -3.02 13.44 11.04
CA MET A 50 -4.45 13.25 10.66
C MET A 50 -4.90 14.04 9.41
N PHE A 51 -4.16 15.08 9.00
CA PHE A 51 -4.42 15.90 7.81
C PHE A 51 -3.47 15.64 6.62
N ALA A 52 -2.53 14.68 6.70
CA ALA A 52 -1.58 14.43 5.61
C ALA A 52 -2.21 13.70 4.41
N LEU A 53 -3.33 13.01 4.59
CA LEU A 53 -4.11 12.40 3.50
C LEU A 53 -4.94 13.44 2.71
N LEU A 54 -5.14 14.64 3.27
CA LEU A 54 -5.85 15.76 2.64
C LEU A 54 -4.93 16.66 1.79
N ARG A 55 -3.67 16.25 1.57
CA ARG A 55 -2.80 16.96 0.63
C ARG A 55 -3.23 16.65 -0.81
N PRO A 56 -3.31 17.67 -1.69
CA PRO A 56 -3.79 17.50 -3.07
C PRO A 56 -2.97 16.46 -3.86
N GLU A 57 -1.69 16.35 -3.53
CA GLU A 57 -0.72 15.40 -4.10
C GLU A 57 -1.15 13.94 -3.87
N LYS A 58 -1.79 13.65 -2.72
CA LYS A 58 -2.25 12.30 -2.36
C LYS A 58 -3.65 11.97 -2.87
N ILE A 59 -4.48 13.00 -3.05
CA ILE A 59 -5.86 12.85 -3.55
C ILE A 59 -5.87 12.34 -4.99
N GLN A 60 -4.93 12.79 -5.84
CA GLN A 60 -4.85 12.31 -7.23
C GLN A 60 -4.64 10.80 -7.32
N GLY A 61 -3.68 10.26 -6.55
CA GLY A 61 -3.45 8.81 -6.48
C GLY A 61 -4.65 8.05 -5.91
N MET A 62 -5.32 8.61 -4.90
CA MET A 62 -6.50 8.00 -4.27
C MET A 62 -7.71 7.95 -5.22
N VAL A 63 -7.91 8.99 -6.04
CA VAL A 63 -8.96 9.05 -7.05
C VAL A 63 -8.69 8.02 -8.15
N ILE A 64 -7.46 7.94 -8.67
CA ILE A 64 -7.10 6.95 -9.71
C ILE A 64 -7.25 5.52 -9.16
N PHE A 65 -6.85 5.29 -7.92
CA PHE A 65 -7.01 3.99 -7.25
C PHE A 65 -8.49 3.61 -7.08
N ALA A 66 -9.32 4.54 -6.57
CA ALA A 66 -10.76 4.32 -6.41
C ALA A 66 -11.46 4.09 -7.76
N MET A 67 -11.05 4.82 -8.80
CA MET A 67 -11.52 4.60 -10.18
C MET A 67 -11.14 3.20 -10.68
N GLY A 68 -9.93 2.71 -10.37
CA GLY A 68 -9.52 1.34 -10.69
C GLY A 68 -10.39 0.28 -10.00
N VAL A 69 -10.69 0.45 -8.70
CA VAL A 69 -11.62 -0.43 -7.96
C VAL A 69 -13.02 -0.43 -8.61
N LEU A 70 -13.53 0.74 -8.99
CA LEU A 70 -14.81 0.86 -9.70
C LEU A 70 -14.81 0.08 -11.02
N PHE A 71 -13.75 0.22 -11.83
CA PHE A 71 -13.62 -0.54 -13.08
C PHE A 71 -13.49 -2.05 -12.86
N LEU A 72 -12.85 -2.46 -11.76
CA LEU A 72 -12.76 -3.87 -11.36
C LEU A 72 -14.15 -4.47 -11.07
N ILE A 73 -15.04 -3.68 -10.46
CA ILE A 73 -16.43 -4.06 -10.17
C ILE A 73 -17.27 -4.07 -11.46
N TYR A 74 -17.10 -3.08 -12.34
CA TYR A 74 -17.93 -2.85 -13.54
C TYR A 74 -17.60 -3.75 -14.76
N ARG A 75 -17.12 -4.98 -14.54
CA ARG A 75 -16.93 -6.03 -15.58
C ARG A 75 -15.68 -5.86 -16.47
N PHE A 76 -14.83 -4.86 -16.21
CA PHE A 76 -13.55 -4.64 -16.92
C PHE A 76 -12.34 -4.84 -15.99
N PRO A 77 -12.06 -6.07 -15.52
CA PRO A 77 -11.01 -6.33 -14.54
C PRO A 77 -9.61 -5.97 -15.05
N MET A 78 -9.33 -6.17 -16.34
CA MET A 78 -8.06 -5.77 -16.98
C MET A 78 -7.78 -4.27 -16.87
N PHE A 79 -8.77 -3.43 -17.20
CA PHE A 79 -8.63 -1.97 -17.10
C PHE A 79 -8.61 -1.51 -15.64
N GLY A 80 -9.42 -2.14 -14.79
CA GLY A 80 -9.40 -1.92 -13.34
C GLY A 80 -8.02 -2.17 -12.77
N PHE A 81 -7.41 -3.33 -13.02
CA PHE A 81 -6.06 -3.68 -12.59
C PHE A 81 -5.02 -2.64 -13.00
N LEU A 82 -5.08 -2.17 -14.25
CA LEU A 82 -4.12 -1.19 -14.75
C LEU A 82 -4.24 0.15 -14.02
N LEU A 83 -5.48 0.64 -13.86
CA LEU A 83 -5.76 1.87 -13.11
C LEU A 83 -5.40 1.73 -11.63
N GLU A 84 -5.67 0.58 -11.02
CA GLU A 84 -5.31 0.30 -9.63
C GLU A 84 -3.80 0.30 -9.44
N THR A 85 -3.05 -0.35 -10.33
CA THR A 85 -1.59 -0.39 -10.28
C THR A 85 -1.01 1.02 -10.45
N LEU A 86 -1.58 1.84 -11.35
CA LEU A 86 -1.18 3.24 -11.52
C LEU A 86 -1.49 4.10 -10.28
N GLY A 87 -2.69 3.94 -9.71
CA GLY A 87 -3.11 4.62 -8.49
C GLY A 87 -2.25 4.24 -7.29
N LEU A 88 -1.93 2.96 -7.15
CA LEU A 88 -1.00 2.44 -6.15
C LEU A 88 0.39 3.02 -6.33
N PHE A 89 0.91 3.06 -7.56
CA PHE A 89 2.23 3.61 -7.83
C PHE A 89 2.31 5.09 -7.41
N LEU A 90 1.27 5.87 -7.72
CA LEU A 90 1.17 7.27 -7.30
C LEU A 90 1.06 7.42 -5.77
N LEU A 91 0.29 6.57 -5.10
CA LEU A 91 0.15 6.58 -3.63
C LEU A 91 1.42 6.12 -2.90
N LEU A 92 2.13 5.12 -3.44
CA LEU A 92 3.35 4.60 -2.87
C LEU A 92 4.52 5.56 -3.05
N ARG A 93 4.57 6.34 -4.13
CA ARG A 93 5.68 7.26 -4.46
C ARG A 93 6.09 8.15 -3.28
N ASP A 94 5.13 8.78 -2.62
CA ASP A 94 5.36 9.61 -1.43
C ASP A 94 5.80 8.81 -0.19
N THR A 95 5.54 7.51 -0.20
CA THR A 95 5.69 6.62 0.94
C THR A 95 7.02 5.84 0.88
N ILE A 96 7.68 5.77 -0.29
CA ILE A 96 9.02 5.18 -0.53
C ILE A 96 10.08 5.59 0.51
N PRO A 97 10.29 6.89 0.85
CA PRO A 97 11.31 7.27 1.83
C PRO A 97 11.01 6.74 3.23
N THR A 98 9.73 6.59 3.59
CA THR A 98 9.30 6.01 4.87
C THR A 98 9.59 4.52 4.90
N PHE A 99 9.32 3.79 3.81
CA PHE A 99 9.68 2.38 3.66
C PHE A 99 11.19 2.15 3.81
N ARG A 100 12.03 2.96 3.13
CA ARG A 100 13.50 2.86 3.25
C ARG A 100 13.99 3.10 4.67
N THR A 101 13.39 4.07 5.36
CA THR A 101 13.73 4.37 6.75
C THR A 101 13.35 3.20 7.65
N VAL A 102 12.10 2.72 7.57
CA VAL A 102 11.61 1.59 8.37
C VAL A 102 12.43 0.32 8.12
N LEU A 103 12.73 0.02 6.85
CA LEU A 103 13.55 -1.14 6.49
C LEU A 103 14.95 -1.03 7.07
N ARG A 104 15.60 0.14 6.97
CA ARG A 104 16.90 0.36 7.60
C ARG A 104 16.83 0.19 9.12
N THR A 105 15.83 0.78 9.78
CA THR A 105 15.70 0.67 11.25
C THR A 105 15.42 -0.75 11.71
N LEU A 106 14.61 -1.51 10.96
CA LEU A 106 14.34 -2.92 11.26
C LEU A 106 15.57 -3.80 11.02
N LEU A 107 16.26 -3.62 9.90
CA LEU A 107 17.37 -4.48 9.47
C LEU A 107 18.66 -4.15 10.24
N LEU A 108 19.04 -2.87 10.35
CA LEU A 108 20.20 -2.43 11.16
C LEU A 108 19.92 -2.46 12.67
N GLY A 109 18.70 -2.19 13.11
CA GLY A 109 18.34 -2.20 14.54
C GLY A 109 18.26 -3.60 15.14
N ARG A 110 18.05 -4.65 14.32
CA ARG A 110 18.19 -6.06 14.72
C ARG A 110 19.64 -6.52 14.67
N LEU A 111 20.42 -6.14 13.65
CA LEU A 111 21.85 -6.47 13.59
C LEU A 111 22.65 -5.82 14.73
N GLY A 112 22.42 -4.53 15.01
CA GLY A 112 23.10 -3.81 16.08
C GLY A 112 22.75 -4.29 17.49
N ARG A 113 21.64 -5.02 17.66
CA ARG A 113 21.29 -5.70 18.93
C ARG A 113 21.95 -7.07 19.09
N LEU A 114 22.40 -7.67 17.99
CA LEU A 114 23.13 -8.95 17.99
C LEU A 114 24.65 -8.75 18.16
N MET A 115 25.15 -7.54 17.89
CA MET A 115 26.59 -7.21 17.85
C MET A 115 27.05 -6.32 19.02
N ARG A 116 26.19 -6.11 20.04
CA ARG A 116 26.61 -5.51 21.31
C ARG A 116 27.09 -6.65 22.23
N PRO A 117 28.40 -6.72 22.56
CA PRO A 117 28.93 -7.69 23.51
C PRO A 117 28.37 -7.47 24.92
#